data_AF-A0A4Y2A7M4-F1
#
_entry.id   AF-A0A4Y2A7M4-F1
#
_cell.length_a   1.000
_cell.length_b   1.000
_cell.length_c   1.000
_cell.angle_alpha   90.00
_cell.angle_beta   90.00
_cell.angle_gamma   90.00
#
_symmetry.space_group_name_H-M   'P 1'
#
loop_
_entity.id
_entity.type
_entity.pdbx_description
1 polymer ?
#
loop_
_entity_poly.entity_id
_entity_poly.type
_entity_poly.pdbx_seq_one_letter_code
_entity_poly.pdbx_strand_id
1 'polypeptide(L)'
;MRDGQCCKSFPKQFKDDTEENVNGYPIYRRRATEPVQVGKYSIDNRWVVPYNPWLLKKFNAHINVEVCASVKSVKYLYKYVYKGHDAASVKIQKEGALDHDEILSFVEGRYVSAPEGMWRLNEFNLSHKSHTVVRLAVHLPQQQPIVYQDGQEAQAIERAALRKTTLTSWFELNKNDLSAHNISYSDIPQYYMFDKSTTNWKKRQCGGQNVIGRLSVVSILDTE
;
A
#
# COMPACT_ATOMS: atom_id res chain seq x y z
N MET A 1 20.08 -25.10 6.95
CA MET A 1 20.07 -25.73 8.29
C MET A 1 20.99 -24.92 9.17
N ARG A 2 20.63 -24.68 10.44
CA ARG A 2 21.51 -24.11 11.45
C ARG A 2 21.35 -24.99 12.69
N ASP A 3 22.47 -25.49 13.23
CA ASP A 3 22.48 -26.40 14.39
C ASP A 3 21.59 -27.66 14.21
N GLY A 4 21.63 -28.26 13.02
CA GLY A 4 20.82 -29.44 12.71
C GLY A 4 19.31 -29.17 12.59
N GLN A 5 18.87 -27.91 12.70
CA GLN A 5 17.48 -27.53 12.56
C GLN A 5 17.23 -26.70 11.30
N CYS A 6 16.04 -26.85 10.73
CA CYS A 6 15.63 -26.05 9.59
C CYS A 6 15.42 -24.60 10.05
N CYS A 7 16.11 -23.64 9.42
CA CYS A 7 15.97 -22.21 9.74
C CYS A 7 14.57 -21.65 9.41
N LYS A 8 13.75 -22.42 8.68
CA LYS A 8 12.34 -22.12 8.37
C LYS A 8 11.36 -22.93 9.24
N SER A 9 11.88 -23.68 10.23
CA SER A 9 11.13 -24.49 11.19
C SER A 9 10.23 -25.54 10.53
N PHE A 10 10.76 -26.22 9.52
CA PHE A 10 10.17 -27.45 8.99
C PHE A 10 10.71 -28.66 9.79
N PRO A 11 9.87 -29.67 10.08
CA PRO A 11 8.45 -29.78 9.71
C PRO A 11 7.57 -28.85 10.56
N LYS A 12 6.52 -28.30 9.94
CA LYS A 12 5.51 -27.48 10.63
C LYS A 12 4.53 -28.37 11.39
N GLN A 13 3.87 -27.84 12.42
CA GLN A 13 2.82 -28.57 13.12
C GLN A 13 1.56 -28.69 12.23
N PHE A 14 0.78 -29.77 12.44
CA PHE A 14 -0.55 -29.86 11.87
C PHE A 14 -1.46 -28.82 12.48
N LYS A 15 -2.41 -28.34 11.68
CA LYS A 15 -3.41 -27.36 12.10
C LYS A 15 -4.66 -27.48 11.27
N ASP A 16 -5.81 -27.52 11.91
CA ASP A 16 -7.08 -27.74 11.22
C ASP A 16 -7.59 -26.51 10.49
N ASP A 17 -7.20 -25.32 10.93
CA ASP A 17 -7.56 -24.04 10.33
C ASP A 17 -6.38 -23.08 10.21
N THR A 18 -6.49 -22.11 9.31
CA THR A 18 -5.49 -21.05 9.16
C THR A 18 -5.74 -19.99 10.21
N GLU A 19 -4.73 -19.69 11.02
CA GLU A 19 -4.81 -18.67 12.08
C GLU A 19 -3.92 -17.47 11.81
N GLU A 20 -4.41 -16.30 12.17
CA GLU A 20 -3.62 -15.08 12.17
C GLU A 20 -2.61 -15.08 13.31
N ASN A 21 -1.37 -14.74 13.00
CA ASN A 21 -0.32 -14.55 13.99
C ASN A 21 -0.05 -13.06 14.15
N VAL A 22 -0.46 -12.48 15.28
CA VAL A 22 -0.34 -11.04 15.60
C VAL A 22 1.11 -10.53 15.45
N ASN A 23 2.10 -11.40 15.61
CA ASN A 23 3.51 -11.04 15.59
C ASN A 23 4.33 -11.63 14.44
N GLY A 24 3.70 -12.30 13.46
CA GLY A 24 4.45 -12.99 12.42
C GLY A 24 3.65 -13.35 11.17
N TYR A 25 4.12 -14.39 10.48
CA TYR A 25 3.44 -14.96 9.32
C TYR A 25 2.20 -15.77 9.77
N PRO A 26 1.12 -15.81 8.97
CA PRO A 26 -0.03 -16.66 9.25
C PRO A 26 0.38 -18.12 9.48
N ILE A 27 -0.30 -18.79 10.41
CA ILE A 27 -0.12 -20.22 10.61
C ILE A 27 -1.11 -20.92 9.70
N TYR A 28 -0.64 -21.38 8.55
CA TYR A 28 -1.48 -22.06 7.57
C TYR A 28 -2.01 -23.40 8.05
N ARG A 29 -3.27 -23.67 7.69
CA ARG A 29 -3.89 -24.99 7.82
C ARG A 29 -3.00 -26.08 7.20
N ARG A 30 -2.73 -27.13 7.96
CA ARG A 30 -2.00 -28.34 7.57
C ARG A 30 -2.72 -29.54 8.15
N ARG A 31 -3.55 -30.22 7.36
CA ARG A 31 -4.28 -31.42 7.80
C ARG A 31 -3.37 -32.63 7.81
N ALA A 32 -3.63 -33.61 8.67
CA ALA A 32 -2.94 -34.89 8.54
C ALA A 32 -3.24 -35.50 7.16
N THR A 33 -2.18 -35.84 6.43
CA THR A 33 -2.25 -36.53 5.13
C THR A 33 -1.39 -37.77 5.22
N GLU A 34 -1.75 -38.80 4.46
CA GLU A 34 -0.89 -39.98 4.33
C GLU A 34 0.50 -39.56 3.84
N PRO A 35 1.57 -39.97 4.53
CA PRO A 35 2.92 -39.63 4.13
C PRO A 35 3.32 -40.41 2.88
N VAL A 36 4.09 -39.76 2.00
CA VAL A 36 4.65 -40.36 0.79
C VAL A 36 6.12 -40.66 1.02
N GLN A 37 6.57 -41.84 0.60
CA GLN A 37 7.98 -42.20 0.63
C GLN A 37 8.73 -41.50 -0.50
N VAL A 38 9.72 -40.67 -0.15
CA VAL A 38 10.62 -40.00 -1.10
C VAL A 38 12.05 -40.43 -0.74
N GLY A 39 12.54 -41.43 -1.46
CA GLY A 39 13.80 -42.09 -1.12
C GLY A 39 13.72 -42.77 0.24
N LYS A 40 14.58 -42.37 1.19
CA LYS A 40 14.59 -42.88 2.58
C LYS A 40 13.74 -42.07 3.56
N TYR A 41 13.03 -41.04 3.06
CA TYR A 41 12.30 -40.10 3.90
C TYR A 41 10.80 -40.28 3.72
N SER A 42 10.09 -40.37 4.84
CA SER A 42 8.63 -40.33 4.90
C SER A 42 8.17 -38.87 4.99
N ILE A 43 7.59 -38.34 3.92
CA ILE A 43 7.26 -36.92 3.79
C ILE A 43 5.75 -36.73 3.73
N ASP A 44 5.21 -35.95 4.65
CA ASP A 44 3.83 -35.44 4.61
C ASP A 44 3.81 -33.92 4.33
N ASN A 45 2.62 -33.33 4.36
CA ASN A 45 2.46 -31.91 4.09
C ASN A 45 3.12 -30.98 5.12
N ARG A 46 3.62 -31.47 6.26
CA ARG A 46 4.34 -30.65 7.26
C ARG A 46 5.69 -30.18 6.73
N TRP A 47 6.24 -30.90 5.76
CA TRP A 47 7.53 -30.65 5.11
C TRP A 47 7.42 -29.78 3.86
N VAL A 48 6.20 -29.55 3.37
CA VAL A 48 5.95 -28.89 2.10
C VAL A 48 5.58 -27.42 2.31
N VAL A 49 6.16 -26.51 1.52
CA VAL A 49 5.76 -25.11 1.51
C VAL A 49 4.33 -25.01 0.96
N PRO A 50 3.41 -24.26 1.58
CA PRO A 50 2.05 -24.13 1.05
C PRO A 50 2.10 -23.61 -0.38
N TYR A 51 1.29 -24.19 -1.25
CA TYR A 51 1.20 -23.81 -2.65
C TYR A 51 -0.25 -23.74 -3.08
N ASN A 52 -0.51 -22.97 -4.13
CA ASN A 52 -1.79 -22.96 -4.81
C ASN A 52 -1.71 -23.91 -6.02
N PRO A 53 -2.48 -25.01 -6.06
CA PRO A 53 -2.40 -25.98 -7.15
C PRO A 53 -2.71 -25.40 -8.53
N TRP A 54 -3.58 -24.40 -8.60
CA TRP A 54 -3.92 -23.74 -9.86
C TRP A 54 -2.76 -22.88 -10.36
N LEU A 55 -2.14 -22.08 -9.49
CA LEU A 55 -0.97 -21.28 -9.86
C LEU A 55 0.22 -22.15 -10.25
N LEU A 56 0.46 -23.23 -9.50
CA LEU A 56 1.52 -24.18 -9.81
C LEU A 56 1.36 -24.78 -11.20
N LYS A 57 0.14 -25.25 -11.53
CA LYS A 57 -0.17 -25.82 -12.86
C LYS A 57 -0.13 -24.77 -13.97
N LYS A 58 -0.68 -23.57 -13.73
CA LYS A 58 -0.77 -22.51 -14.74
C LYS A 58 0.59 -21.99 -15.17
N PHE A 59 1.53 -21.85 -14.23
CA PHE A 59 2.83 -21.25 -14.47
C PHE A 59 3.99 -22.25 -14.45
N ASN A 60 3.71 -23.53 -14.23
CA ASN A 60 4.71 -24.58 -14.06
C ASN A 60 5.82 -24.20 -13.07
N ALA A 61 5.45 -23.49 -11.99
CA ALA A 61 6.38 -22.90 -11.04
C ALA A 61 5.76 -22.87 -9.64
N HIS A 62 6.59 -23.03 -8.61
CA HIS A 62 6.12 -22.92 -7.23
C HIS A 62 5.93 -21.44 -6.86
N ILE A 63 4.68 -20.99 -6.84
CA ILE A 63 4.32 -19.61 -6.47
C ILE A 63 3.92 -19.56 -5.00
N ASN A 64 4.64 -18.77 -4.22
CA ASN A 64 4.31 -18.53 -2.82
C ASN A 64 3.08 -17.60 -2.72
N VAL A 65 2.06 -17.99 -1.95
CA VAL A 65 0.85 -17.19 -1.73
C VAL A 65 0.75 -16.90 -0.24
N GLU A 66 0.87 -15.62 0.12
CA GLU A 66 0.87 -15.17 1.52
C GLU A 66 -0.37 -14.33 1.82
N VAL A 67 -1.01 -14.57 2.97
CA VAL A 67 -2.12 -13.74 3.45
C VAL A 67 -1.53 -12.59 4.25
N CYS A 68 -1.70 -11.36 3.77
CA CYS A 68 -1.17 -10.17 4.40
C CYS A 68 -2.26 -9.42 5.18
N ALA A 69 -2.62 -9.93 6.37
CA ALA A 69 -3.62 -9.29 7.23
C ALA A 69 -3.01 -8.30 8.26
N SER A 70 -1.75 -8.48 8.64
CA SER A 70 -1.11 -7.64 9.66
C SER A 70 -0.54 -6.33 9.08
N VAL A 71 -0.52 -5.27 9.89
CA VAL A 71 0.15 -4.00 9.55
C VAL A 71 1.63 -4.21 9.21
N LYS A 72 2.30 -5.16 9.88
CA LYS A 72 3.70 -5.53 9.59
C LYS A 72 3.84 -6.12 8.19
N SER A 73 2.93 -7.01 7.79
CA SER A 73 2.93 -7.64 6.46
C SER A 73 2.64 -6.61 5.35
N VAL A 74 1.69 -5.68 5.58
CA VAL A 74 1.40 -4.60 4.65
C VAL A 74 2.60 -3.66 4.53
N LYS A 75 3.19 -3.23 5.64
CA LYS A 75 4.43 -2.43 5.64
C LYS A 75 5.56 -3.15 4.89
N TYR A 76 5.68 -4.47 5.05
CA TYR A 76 6.66 -5.28 4.34
C TYR A 76 6.41 -5.26 2.83
N LEU A 77 5.18 -5.53 2.37
CA LEU A 77 4.84 -5.49 0.93
C LEU A 77 5.13 -4.12 0.32
N TYR A 78 4.63 -3.06 0.95
CA TYR A 78 4.86 -1.69 0.50
C TYR A 78 6.34 -1.33 0.56
N LYS A 79 7.09 -1.80 1.56
CA LYS A 79 8.54 -1.61 1.59
C LYS A 79 9.17 -2.12 0.31
N TYR A 80 8.90 -3.33 -0.18
CA TYR A 80 9.54 -3.82 -1.42
C TYR A 80 9.05 -3.13 -2.68
N VAL A 81 7.78 -2.75 -2.75
CA VAL A 81 7.25 -1.96 -3.88
C VAL A 81 7.89 -0.57 -3.95
N TYR A 82 8.15 0.04 -2.79
CA TYR A 82 8.65 1.42 -2.68
C TYR A 82 10.13 1.53 -2.30
N LYS A 83 10.85 0.43 -2.07
CA LYS A 83 12.29 0.42 -1.67
C LYS A 83 13.18 1.08 -2.72
N GLY A 84 12.66 1.26 -3.93
CA GLY A 84 13.41 1.75 -5.07
C GLY A 84 14.35 0.68 -5.59
N HIS A 85 14.77 0.87 -6.83
CA HIS A 85 15.82 0.09 -7.47
C HIS A 85 17.16 0.36 -6.81
N ASP A 86 18.05 -0.63 -6.83
CA ASP A 86 19.44 -0.42 -6.43
C ASP A 86 20.03 0.72 -7.28
N ALA A 87 20.59 1.71 -6.61
CA ALA A 87 21.22 2.86 -7.25
C ALA A 87 22.71 2.61 -7.40
N ALA A 88 23.25 2.94 -8.57
CA ALA A 88 24.68 2.94 -8.84
C ALA A 88 25.08 4.34 -9.28
N SER A 89 26.12 4.90 -8.66
CA SER A 89 26.76 6.13 -9.14
C SER A 89 28.01 5.73 -9.92
N VAL A 90 28.08 6.12 -11.19
CA VAL A 90 29.18 5.81 -12.09
C VAL A 90 29.94 7.10 -12.36
N LYS A 91 31.22 7.15 -11.99
CA LYS A 91 32.10 8.27 -12.33
C LYS A 91 32.64 8.10 -13.75
N ILE A 92 32.36 9.05 -14.63
CA ILE A 92 32.92 9.09 -15.98
C ILE A 92 34.16 9.99 -15.95
N GLN A 93 35.34 9.40 -16.10
CA GLN A 93 36.59 10.14 -16.25
C GLN A 93 37.01 10.14 -17.72
N LYS A 94 37.15 11.32 -18.32
CA LYS A 94 37.82 11.47 -19.62
C LYS A 94 39.31 11.71 -19.38
N GLU A 95 40.17 10.84 -19.91
CA GLU A 95 41.61 11.08 -19.88
C GLU A 95 41.95 12.33 -20.71
N GLY A 96 42.68 13.29 -20.10
CA GLY A 96 43.18 14.49 -20.77
C GLY A 96 42.27 15.72 -20.81
N ALA A 97 41.12 15.72 -20.13
CA ALA A 97 40.27 16.91 -20.03
C ALA A 97 40.80 17.88 -18.96
N LEU A 98 41.16 19.11 -19.35
CA LEU A 98 41.63 20.17 -18.45
C LEU A 98 40.51 20.85 -17.66
N ASP A 99 39.25 20.62 -18.04
CA ASP A 99 38.07 21.23 -17.43
C ASP A 99 37.33 20.16 -16.60
N HIS A 100 37.68 20.10 -15.31
CA HIS A 100 37.16 19.13 -14.35
C HIS A 100 35.93 19.68 -13.63
N ASP A 101 34.74 19.41 -14.18
CA ASP A 101 33.49 19.63 -13.46
C ASP A 101 33.11 18.38 -12.65
N GLU A 102 33.28 18.45 -11.33
CA GLU A 102 32.97 17.36 -10.39
C GLU A 102 31.48 16.96 -10.40
N ILE A 103 30.57 17.88 -10.74
CA ILE A 103 29.12 17.64 -10.73
C ILE A 103 28.69 16.91 -12.01
N LEU A 104 29.29 17.26 -13.15
CA LEU A 104 28.98 16.63 -14.45
C LEU A 104 29.67 15.26 -14.65
N SER A 105 30.61 14.90 -13.77
CA SER A 105 31.41 13.68 -13.91
C SER A 105 30.75 12.41 -13.33
N PHE A 106 29.53 12.51 -12.81
CA PHE A 106 28.81 11.35 -12.25
C PHE A 106 27.49 11.11 -12.98
N VAL A 107 27.24 9.84 -13.30
CA VAL A 107 25.93 9.38 -13.77
C VAL A 107 25.31 8.54 -12.66
N GLU A 108 24.18 9.01 -12.16
CA GLU A 108 23.34 8.23 -11.26
C GLU A 108 22.40 7.35 -12.09
N GLY A 109 22.63 6.04 -12.01
CA GLY A 109 21.80 5.01 -12.63
C GLY A 109 21.00 4.26 -11.58
N ARG A 110 19.82 3.78 -11.99
CA ARG A 110 19.06 2.78 -11.22
C ARG A 110 19.09 1.46 -11.97
N TYR A 111 19.43 0.38 -11.27
CA TYR A 111 19.41 -0.96 -11.85
C TYR A 111 17.96 -1.39 -12.11
N VAL A 112 17.64 -1.68 -13.36
CA VAL A 112 16.37 -2.30 -13.76
C VAL A 112 16.68 -3.71 -14.26
N SER A 113 16.08 -4.72 -13.64
CA SER A 113 16.29 -6.11 -14.07
C SER A 113 15.74 -6.33 -15.49
N ALA A 114 16.33 -7.24 -16.26
CA ALA A 114 15.87 -7.59 -17.62
C ALA A 114 14.35 -7.86 -17.72
N PRO A 115 13.71 -8.66 -16.84
CA PRO A 115 12.27 -8.88 -16.92
C PRO A 115 11.46 -7.60 -16.63
N GLU A 116 11.90 -6.76 -15.70
CA GLU A 116 11.23 -5.49 -15.44
C GLU A 116 11.39 -4.50 -16.60
N GLY A 117 12.58 -4.44 -17.20
CA GLY A 117 12.85 -3.65 -18.40
C GLY A 117 11.93 -4.05 -19.55
N MET A 118 11.78 -5.35 -19.80
CA MET A 118 10.83 -5.87 -20.79
C MET A 118 9.38 -5.47 -20.45
N TRP A 119 8.98 -5.58 -19.18
CA TRP A 119 7.64 -5.20 -18.73
C TRP A 119 7.33 -3.73 -19.01
N ARG A 120 8.31 -2.85 -18.75
CA ARG A 120 8.21 -1.41 -19.01
C ARG A 120 8.23 -1.08 -20.51
N LEU A 121 9.09 -1.73 -21.29
CA LEU A 121 9.16 -1.55 -22.75
C LEU A 121 7.85 -1.94 -23.44
N ASN A 122 7.15 -2.94 -22.92
CA ASN A 122 5.83 -3.35 -23.42
C ASN A 122 4.66 -2.58 -22.76
N GLU A 123 4.95 -1.54 -21.96
CA GLU A 123 3.94 -0.71 -21.28
C GLU A 123 2.94 -1.50 -20.42
N PHE A 124 3.35 -2.65 -19.89
CA PHE A 124 2.48 -3.45 -19.04
C PHE A 124 2.32 -2.80 -17.66
N ASN A 125 1.08 -2.80 -17.15
CA ASN A 125 0.78 -2.29 -15.82
C ASN A 125 1.55 -3.06 -14.74
N LEU A 126 2.44 -2.37 -14.02
CA LEU A 126 3.20 -2.94 -12.89
C LEU A 126 2.36 -3.08 -11.62
N SER A 127 1.34 -2.23 -11.47
CA SER A 127 0.43 -2.28 -10.33
C SER A 127 -0.95 -1.79 -10.74
N HIS A 128 -1.97 -2.33 -10.09
CA HIS A 128 -3.34 -1.90 -10.27
C HIS A 128 -3.98 -1.68 -8.90
N LYS A 129 -4.65 -0.53 -8.72
CA LYS A 129 -5.43 -0.23 -7.52
C LYS A 129 -6.90 -0.32 -7.88
N SER A 130 -7.61 -1.26 -7.28
CA SER A 130 -9.04 -1.43 -7.53
C SER A 130 -9.89 -0.29 -6.99
N HIS A 131 -9.44 0.37 -5.91
CA HIS A 131 -10.20 1.42 -5.24
C HIS A 131 -9.40 2.73 -5.10
N THR A 132 -10.10 3.85 -5.21
CA THR A 132 -9.60 5.17 -4.87
C THR A 132 -9.88 5.47 -3.41
N VAL A 133 -8.85 5.78 -2.62
CA VAL A 133 -9.01 6.17 -1.22
C VAL A 133 -9.06 7.69 -1.10
N VAL A 134 -10.17 8.22 -0.59
CA VAL A 134 -10.37 9.65 -0.34
C VAL A 134 -10.19 9.92 1.14
N ARG A 135 -9.16 10.68 1.50
CA ARG A 135 -8.95 11.12 2.89
C ARG A 135 -9.91 12.26 3.21
N LEU A 136 -10.69 12.07 4.26
CA LEU A 136 -11.68 13.01 4.74
C LEU A 136 -11.15 13.74 5.98
N ALA A 137 -11.23 15.06 5.97
CA ALA A 137 -10.86 15.90 7.10
C ALA A 137 -11.76 15.62 8.31
N VAL A 138 -11.16 15.57 9.49
CA VAL A 138 -11.84 15.50 10.79
C VAL A 138 -11.14 16.50 11.70
N HIS A 139 -11.90 17.41 12.28
CA HIS A 139 -11.41 18.45 13.17
C HIS A 139 -12.57 19.07 13.97
N LEU A 140 -12.23 19.76 15.05
CA LEU A 140 -13.18 20.53 15.85
C LEU A 140 -13.55 21.86 15.17
N PRO A 141 -14.59 22.56 15.65
CA PRO A 141 -14.93 23.89 15.18
C PRO A 141 -13.71 24.83 15.27
N GLN A 142 -13.39 25.50 14.16
CA GLN A 142 -12.25 26.44 14.05
C GLN A 142 -10.84 25.84 14.28
N GLN A 143 -10.71 24.52 14.34
CA GLN A 143 -9.42 23.83 14.46
C GLN A 143 -9.03 23.11 13.15
N GLN A 144 -9.30 23.72 12.00
CA GLN A 144 -8.94 23.14 10.71
C GLN A 144 -7.42 23.03 10.57
N PRO A 145 -6.88 21.91 10.07
CA PRO A 145 -5.45 21.81 9.79
C PRO A 145 -5.07 22.73 8.62
N ILE A 146 -4.08 23.60 8.84
CA ILE A 146 -3.52 24.50 7.82
C ILE A 146 -2.11 24.02 7.49
N VAL A 147 -1.85 23.77 6.20
CA VAL A 147 -0.51 23.46 5.71
C VAL A 147 0.08 24.73 5.10
N TYR A 148 1.27 25.11 5.54
CA TYR A 148 1.99 26.28 5.09
C TYR A 148 3.46 25.93 4.78
N GLN A 149 4.11 26.79 4.00
CA GLN A 149 5.55 26.80 3.85
C GLN A 149 6.12 27.82 4.83
N ASP A 150 7.31 27.53 5.36
CA ASP A 150 8.02 28.42 6.27
C ASP A 150 8.14 29.83 5.68
N GLY A 151 7.72 30.85 6.45
CA GLY A 151 7.66 32.25 6.02
C GLY A 151 6.41 32.64 5.21
N GLN A 152 5.43 31.74 5.02
CA GLN A 152 4.16 32.01 4.34
C GLN A 152 2.93 31.76 5.23
N GLU A 153 3.08 31.85 6.55
CA GLU A 153 2.05 31.55 7.55
C GLU A 153 0.81 32.42 7.35
N ALA A 154 0.98 33.75 7.27
CA ALA A 154 -0.12 34.70 7.15
C ALA A 154 -0.96 34.44 5.88
N GLN A 155 -0.29 34.24 4.74
CA GLN A 155 -0.98 33.92 3.48
C GLN A 155 -1.70 32.57 3.54
N ALA A 156 -1.14 31.59 4.25
CA ALA A 156 -1.79 30.29 4.42
C ALA A 156 -3.07 30.40 5.25
N ILE A 157 -3.07 31.25 6.29
CA ILE A 157 -4.26 31.55 7.10
C ILE A 157 -5.35 32.21 6.23
N GLU A 158 -4.99 33.23 5.44
CA GLU A 158 -5.94 33.89 4.53
C GLU A 158 -6.55 32.90 3.52
N ARG A 159 -5.71 32.05 2.91
CA ARG A 159 -6.18 31.00 1.98
C ARG A 159 -7.07 29.97 2.68
N ALA A 160 -6.77 29.61 3.92
CA ALA A 160 -7.56 28.66 4.68
C ALA A 160 -8.93 29.23 5.05
N ALA A 161 -9.01 30.52 5.40
CA ALA A 161 -10.27 31.20 5.70
C ALA A 161 -11.26 31.18 4.52
N LEU A 162 -10.75 31.20 3.29
CA LEU A 162 -11.57 31.17 2.07
C LEU A 162 -11.94 29.75 1.61
N ARG A 163 -11.30 28.71 2.15
CA ARG A 163 -11.44 27.33 1.67
C ARG A 163 -12.21 26.47 2.66
N LYS A 164 -13.18 25.72 2.14
CA LYS A 164 -13.92 24.74 2.93
C LYS A 164 -13.17 23.41 2.97
N THR A 165 -13.17 22.76 4.12
CA THR A 165 -12.68 21.38 4.25
C THR A 165 -13.74 20.42 3.71
N THR A 166 -13.35 19.18 3.45
CA THR A 166 -14.31 18.13 3.07
C THR A 166 -15.43 17.97 4.10
N LEU A 167 -15.17 18.29 5.38
CA LEU A 167 -16.13 18.17 6.47
C LEU A 167 -17.10 19.34 6.49
N THR A 168 -16.60 20.58 6.43
CA THR A 168 -17.48 21.77 6.43
C THR A 168 -18.36 21.80 5.19
N SER A 169 -17.83 21.42 4.03
CA SER A 169 -18.64 21.31 2.81
C SER A 169 -19.64 20.18 2.86
N TRP A 170 -19.38 19.12 3.64
CA TRP A 170 -20.36 18.04 3.84
C TRP A 170 -21.53 18.52 4.69
N PHE A 171 -21.30 19.32 5.72
CA PHE A 171 -22.40 19.94 6.49
C PHE A 171 -23.25 20.86 5.60
N GLU A 172 -22.62 21.67 4.75
CA GLU A 172 -23.37 22.50 3.80
C GLU A 172 -24.14 21.68 2.76
N LEU A 173 -23.55 20.59 2.24
CA LEU A 173 -24.24 19.67 1.35
C LEU A 173 -25.50 19.11 2.03
N ASN A 174 -25.38 18.66 3.28
CA ASN A 174 -26.50 18.15 4.08
C ASN A 174 -27.51 19.22 4.47
N LYS A 175 -27.23 20.50 4.27
CA LYS A 175 -28.24 21.55 4.44
C LYS A 175 -29.07 21.75 3.18
N ASN A 176 -28.49 21.48 2.01
CA ASN A 176 -29.02 21.89 0.72
C ASN A 176 -29.53 20.72 -0.15
N ASP A 177 -29.04 19.50 0.07
CA ASP A 177 -29.40 18.30 -0.72
C ASP A 177 -29.95 17.19 0.18
N LEU A 178 -31.26 16.95 0.05
CA LEU A 178 -31.99 15.89 0.76
C LEU A 178 -31.39 14.50 0.51
N SER A 179 -30.77 14.29 -0.65
CA SER A 179 -30.15 13.01 -1.01
C SER A 179 -28.92 12.70 -0.16
N ALA A 180 -28.27 13.72 0.39
CA ALA A 180 -27.07 13.56 1.22
C ALA A 180 -27.38 13.21 2.68
N HIS A 181 -28.59 13.51 3.17
CA HIS A 181 -28.97 13.38 4.58
C HIS A 181 -28.81 11.95 5.13
N ASN A 182 -29.00 10.95 4.28
CA ASN A 182 -28.93 9.54 4.65
C ASN A 182 -27.57 8.90 4.36
N ILE A 183 -26.57 9.69 3.96
CA ILE A 183 -25.24 9.19 3.59
C ILE A 183 -24.26 9.57 4.69
N SER A 184 -23.63 8.56 5.28
CA SER A 184 -22.59 8.78 6.29
C SER A 184 -21.44 9.60 5.71
N TYR A 185 -20.74 10.35 6.56
CA TYR A 185 -19.60 11.14 6.09
C TYR A 185 -18.51 10.25 5.46
N SER A 186 -18.25 9.05 6.00
CA SER A 186 -17.30 8.10 5.42
C SER A 186 -17.71 7.58 4.05
N ASP A 187 -19.02 7.54 3.75
CA ASP A 187 -19.53 7.00 2.48
C ASP A 187 -19.81 8.07 1.44
N ILE A 188 -19.78 9.36 1.82
CA ILE A 188 -20.03 10.46 0.87
C ILE A 188 -19.19 10.38 -0.41
N PRO A 189 -17.90 9.97 -0.40
CA PRO A 189 -17.10 9.90 -1.61
C PRO A 189 -17.59 8.89 -2.66
N GLN A 190 -18.41 7.92 -2.25
CA GLN A 190 -19.05 6.97 -3.17
C GLN A 190 -20.12 7.64 -4.02
N TYR A 191 -20.78 8.68 -3.52
CA TYR A 191 -21.92 9.35 -4.17
C TYR A 191 -21.60 10.76 -4.65
N TYR A 192 -20.60 11.41 -4.06
CA TYR A 192 -20.18 12.76 -4.40
C TYR A 192 -18.67 12.82 -4.62
N MET A 193 -18.25 13.76 -5.45
CA MET A 193 -16.85 14.11 -5.68
C MET A 193 -16.58 15.48 -5.08
N PHE A 194 -15.51 15.59 -4.30
CA PHE A 194 -15.07 16.88 -3.76
C PHE A 194 -14.32 17.65 -4.84
N ASP A 195 -14.88 18.78 -5.25
CA ASP A 195 -14.25 19.71 -6.18
C ASP A 195 -13.30 20.64 -5.42
N LYS A 196 -11.99 20.48 -5.65
CA LYS A 196 -10.94 21.26 -4.97
C LYS A 196 -10.91 22.75 -5.38
N SER A 197 -11.50 23.09 -6.52
CA SER A 197 -11.53 24.47 -7.01
C SER A 197 -12.62 25.27 -6.28
N THR A 198 -13.83 24.73 -6.22
CA THR A 198 -14.97 25.34 -5.54
C THR A 198 -15.06 24.98 -4.06
N THR A 199 -14.27 24.00 -3.61
CA THR A 199 -14.32 23.40 -2.27
C THR A 199 -15.70 22.85 -1.90
N ASN A 200 -16.44 22.31 -2.87
CA ASN A 200 -17.81 21.80 -2.69
C ASN A 200 -17.94 20.35 -3.13
N TRP A 201 -18.92 19.65 -2.57
CA TRP A 201 -19.31 18.32 -3.04
C TRP A 201 -20.23 18.42 -4.26
N LYS A 202 -19.90 17.70 -5.32
CA LYS A 202 -20.70 17.58 -6.53
C LYS A 202 -21.15 16.14 -6.70
N LYS A 203 -22.37 15.91 -7.16
CA LYS A 203 -22.90 14.56 -7.38
C LYS A 203 -22.00 13.80 -8.36
N ARG A 204 -21.58 12.61 -7.96
CA ARG A 204 -20.70 11.74 -8.76
C ARG A 204 -21.51 11.11 -9.88
N GLN A 205 -20.91 11.11 -11.08
CA GLN A 205 -21.54 10.53 -12.27
C GLN A 205 -21.19 9.04 -12.46
N CYS A 206 -19.97 8.62 -12.08
CA CYS A 206 -19.51 7.25 -12.26
C CYS A 206 -18.44 6.82 -11.23
N GLY A 207 -18.26 5.50 -11.10
CA GLY A 207 -17.15 4.87 -10.37
C GLY A 207 -17.26 4.91 -8.85
N GLY A 208 -18.44 5.19 -8.30
CA GLY A 208 -18.67 5.28 -6.86
C GLY A 208 -18.36 4.00 -6.09
N GLN A 209 -18.66 2.85 -6.70
CA GLN A 209 -18.43 1.52 -6.13
C GLN A 209 -16.96 1.21 -5.81
N ASN A 210 -16.04 1.92 -6.45
CA ASN A 210 -14.60 1.73 -6.29
C ASN A 210 -13.97 2.88 -5.50
N VAL A 211 -14.72 3.55 -4.62
CA VAL A 211 -14.22 4.66 -3.80
C VAL A 211 -14.42 4.35 -2.32
N ILE A 212 -13.38 4.58 -1.54
CA ILE A 212 -13.40 4.37 -0.09
C ILE A 212 -13.06 5.70 0.58
N GLY A 213 -14.00 6.23 1.38
CA GLY A 213 -13.71 7.35 2.27
C GLY A 213 -12.94 6.87 3.50
N ARG A 214 -11.87 7.57 3.87
CA ARG A 214 -11.05 7.24 5.02
C ARG A 214 -10.95 8.44 5.95
N LEU A 215 -11.42 8.25 7.18
CA LEU A 215 -11.26 9.18 8.28
C LEU A 215 -9.95 8.89 9.01
N SER A 216 -9.30 9.94 9.51
CA SER A 216 -8.22 9.79 10.48
C SER A 216 -8.76 9.16 11.76
N VAL A 217 -7.96 8.32 12.41
CA VAL A 217 -8.30 7.81 13.75
C VAL A 217 -8.16 9.00 14.71
N VAL A 218 -9.24 9.32 15.41
CA VAL A 218 -9.27 10.30 16.50
C VAL A 218 -9.62 9.52 17.75
N SER A 219 -8.81 9.61 18.81
CA SER A 219 -9.12 8.90 20.04
C SER A 219 -10.29 9.58 20.74
N ILE A 220 -11.25 8.81 21.23
CA ILE A 220 -12.29 9.33 22.13
C ILE A 220 -11.73 9.79 23.49
N LEU A 221 -10.47 9.45 23.78
CA LEU A 221 -9.75 9.88 24.97
C LEU A 221 -8.89 11.12 24.73
N ASP A 222 -8.80 11.61 23.49
CA ASP A 222 -8.15 12.89 23.21
C ASP A 222 -9.09 13.99 23.73
N THR A 223 -8.93 14.34 25.01
CA THR A 223 -9.51 15.54 25.61
C THR A 223 -8.69 16.75 25.21
N GLU A 224 -9.36 17.86 24.93
CA GLU A 224 -8.74 19.18 24.70
C GLU A 224 -7.75 19.58 25.80
#